data_AF-A0A165DAC4-F1
#
_entry.id   AF-A0A165DAC4-F1
#
_cell.length_a   1.000
_cell.length_b   1.000
_cell.length_c   1.000
_cell.angle_alpha   90.00
_cell.angle_beta   90.00
_cell.angle_gamma   90.00
#
_symmetry.space_group_name_H-M   'P 1'
#
loop_
_entity.id
_entity.type
_entity.pdbx_description
1 polymer ?
#
loop_
_entity_poly.entity_id
_entity_poly.type
_entity_poly.pdbx_seq_one_letter_code
_entity_poly.pdbx_strand_id
1 'polypeptide(L)'
;LSQKTIWRRRQEWEITRARQQRHDFESLRPYIEEIIASKKNAGVRRLKAYLRGDGVEASEHLIASYVRTFHPEEVERRKARRLKRKQFWSPGPFALLAVDQHDKWKRFGLFLHLGMDPFSGYITWCKVWCSNKNPILICSYFVEMMRRFQAIPLLTQSDPGTENYGISNAQCYLRWLLDPACVNRSQHRWMRGHSNIKPEIKWGQLRREFTASYEDLFQYGVTQGWYDVNVVIDKYVFRWLAVPFMQAELDDYVRIHNTTRPRADKNKLLPHGVPEHILEHPQRFGARDYRVLVTDSDIDLIEQLYATPSHPVFQLVPPTFDDHIAHNYRAIGAPAITLASFWMVYLRLRDASLCSPVRDTLMATLSSRTAEEVIINSEAIEPIFDVNEDVALPLPIFGVLGIGTPVEASSDDDELIPEVGDLLQPPLTDT
;
A
#
# COMPACT_ATOMS: atom_id res chain seq x y z
N LEU A 1 14.41 -48.84 -13.13
CA LEU A 1 15.65 -49.06 -13.92
C LEU A 1 16.82 -49.21 -12.96
N SER A 2 17.65 -50.25 -13.10
CA SER A 2 18.86 -50.44 -12.29
C SER A 2 19.92 -49.39 -12.65
N GLN A 3 20.72 -48.95 -11.68
CA GLN A 3 21.84 -48.01 -11.91
C GLN A 3 22.81 -48.52 -13.01
N LYS A 4 23.03 -49.85 -13.09
CA LYS A 4 23.85 -50.47 -14.14
C LYS A 4 23.22 -50.34 -15.53
N THR A 5 21.90 -50.45 -15.64
CA THR A 5 21.17 -50.28 -16.91
C THR A 5 21.24 -48.82 -17.39
N ILE A 6 21.12 -47.86 -16.47
CA ILE A 6 21.26 -46.43 -16.79
C ILE A 6 22.70 -46.10 -17.23
N TRP A 7 23.70 -46.70 -16.58
CA TRP A 7 25.10 -46.53 -16.97
C TRP A 7 25.38 -47.09 -18.37
N ARG A 8 24.90 -48.30 -18.69
CA ARG A 8 25.10 -48.92 -20.01
C ARG A 8 24.43 -48.12 -21.13
N ARG A 9 23.16 -47.74 -20.97
CA ARG A 9 22.45 -46.90 -21.96
C ARG A 9 23.10 -45.54 -22.17
N ARG A 10 23.73 -44.97 -21.14
CA ARG A 10 24.51 -43.73 -21.28
C ARG A 10 25.77 -43.90 -22.10
N GLN A 11 26.44 -45.05 -22.01
CA GLN A 11 27.59 -45.35 -22.86
C GLN A 11 27.15 -45.62 -24.31
N GLU A 12 26.04 -46.35 -24.50
CA GLU A 12 25.43 -46.59 -25.82
C GLU A 12 25.01 -45.29 -26.53
N TRP A 13 24.62 -44.25 -25.79
CA TRP A 13 24.19 -42.95 -26.33
C TRP A 13 25.26 -41.86 -26.24
N GLU A 14 26.51 -42.22 -25.89
CA GLU A 14 27.66 -41.31 -25.79
C GLU A 14 27.44 -40.10 -24.86
N ILE A 15 26.50 -40.19 -23.91
CA ILE A 15 26.18 -39.11 -22.96
C ILE A 15 27.22 -39.08 -21.82
N THR A 16 28.22 -38.23 -21.96
CA THR A 16 29.30 -38.03 -20.99
C THR A 16 28.90 -37.08 -19.86
N ARG A 17 29.38 -37.34 -18.63
CA ARG A 17 29.18 -36.43 -17.47
C ARG A 17 30.27 -35.37 -17.41
N ALA A 18 30.05 -34.31 -16.62
CA ALA A 18 31.02 -33.23 -16.44
C ALA A 18 32.43 -33.70 -16.02
N ARG A 19 32.54 -34.73 -15.16
CA ARG A 19 33.84 -35.31 -14.77
C ARG A 19 34.54 -36.07 -15.90
N GLN A 20 33.80 -36.53 -16.91
CA GLN A 20 34.33 -37.24 -18.08
C GLN A 20 34.73 -36.27 -19.20
N GLN A 21 33.98 -35.18 -19.41
CA GLN A 21 34.31 -34.15 -20.41
C GLN A 21 35.52 -33.29 -20.01
N ARG A 22 35.84 -33.19 -18.72
CA ARG A 22 37.06 -32.52 -18.18
C ARG A 22 37.30 -31.10 -18.71
N HIS A 23 36.22 -30.38 -18.95
CA HIS A 23 36.28 -28.99 -19.35
C HIS A 23 37.07 -28.11 -18.36
N ASP A 24 37.83 -27.18 -18.92
CA ASP A 24 38.55 -26.07 -18.28
C ASP A 24 38.02 -24.72 -18.80
N PHE A 25 38.69 -23.61 -18.45
CA PHE A 25 38.23 -22.28 -18.85
C PHE A 25 38.30 -22.05 -20.35
N GLU A 26 39.33 -22.55 -21.03
CA GLU A 26 39.54 -22.32 -22.45
C GLU A 26 38.58 -23.16 -23.29
N SER A 27 38.37 -24.42 -22.91
CA SER A 27 37.42 -25.30 -23.59
C SER A 27 35.95 -24.94 -23.36
N LEU A 28 35.59 -24.25 -22.27
CA LEU A 28 34.21 -23.78 -22.02
C LEU A 28 33.89 -22.42 -22.60
N ARG A 29 34.91 -21.58 -22.81
CA ARG A 29 34.77 -20.23 -23.34
C ARG A 29 33.82 -20.14 -24.55
N PRO A 30 34.00 -20.88 -25.66
CA PRO A 30 33.18 -20.70 -26.85
C PRO A 30 31.68 -20.94 -26.56
N TYR A 31 31.36 -21.95 -25.76
CA TYR A 31 29.98 -22.29 -25.40
C TYR A 31 29.35 -21.26 -24.45
N ILE A 32 30.11 -20.77 -23.45
CA ILE A 32 29.60 -19.78 -22.50
C ILE A 32 29.40 -18.42 -23.19
N GLU A 33 30.33 -17.98 -24.04
CA GLU A 33 30.22 -16.69 -24.74
C GLU A 33 29.05 -16.68 -25.71
N GLU A 34 28.78 -17.77 -26.42
CA GLU A 34 27.61 -17.90 -27.32
C GLU A 34 26.28 -17.76 -26.55
N ILE A 35 26.17 -18.41 -25.39
CA ILE A 35 24.98 -18.33 -24.55
C ILE A 35 24.85 -16.93 -23.94
N ILE A 36 25.96 -16.29 -23.51
CA ILE A 36 25.92 -14.92 -22.98
C ILE A 36 25.53 -13.92 -24.08
N ALA A 37 26.05 -14.06 -25.30
CA ALA A 37 25.72 -13.21 -26.44
C ALA A 37 24.22 -13.25 -26.76
N SER A 38 23.62 -14.44 -26.75
CA SER A 38 22.20 -14.63 -27.04
C SER A 38 21.27 -14.41 -25.83
N LYS A 39 21.75 -14.67 -24.60
CA LYS A 39 20.98 -14.65 -23.33
C LYS A 39 21.71 -13.87 -22.23
N LYS A 40 21.96 -12.59 -22.48
CA LYS A 40 22.73 -11.61 -21.65
C LYS A 40 22.40 -11.52 -20.15
N ASN A 41 21.30 -12.11 -19.68
CA ASN A 41 20.88 -12.08 -18.28
C ASN A 41 20.85 -13.47 -17.60
N ALA A 42 21.31 -14.52 -18.26
CA ALA A 42 21.28 -15.87 -17.71
C ALA A 42 22.25 -16.02 -16.52
N GLY A 43 21.70 -16.33 -15.34
CA GLY A 43 22.49 -16.67 -14.15
C GLY A 43 23.20 -18.03 -14.28
N VAL A 44 24.20 -18.29 -13.42
CA VAL A 44 25.04 -19.51 -13.48
C VAL A 44 24.23 -20.81 -13.59
N ARG A 45 23.14 -20.95 -12.82
CA ARG A 45 22.26 -22.14 -12.88
C ARG A 45 21.54 -22.29 -14.23
N ARG A 46 21.17 -21.17 -14.86
CA ARG A 46 20.54 -21.17 -16.18
C ARG A 46 21.57 -21.43 -17.28
N LEU A 47 22.77 -20.83 -17.20
CA LEU A 47 23.89 -21.13 -18.10
C LEU A 47 24.21 -22.63 -18.08
N LYS A 48 24.29 -23.24 -16.90
CA LYS A 48 24.48 -24.69 -16.76
C LYS A 48 23.37 -25.52 -17.41
N ALA A 49 22.12 -25.04 -17.33
CA ALA A 49 20.99 -25.72 -17.96
C ALA A 49 21.02 -25.62 -19.49
N TYR A 50 21.43 -24.47 -20.04
CA TYR A 50 21.62 -24.28 -21.48
C TYR A 50 22.77 -25.14 -22.01
N LEU A 51 23.95 -25.08 -21.36
CA LEU A 51 25.10 -25.92 -21.72
C LEU A 51 24.71 -27.41 -21.73
N ARG A 52 23.96 -27.87 -20.73
CA ARG A 52 23.44 -29.25 -20.71
C ARG A 52 22.52 -29.55 -21.90
N GLY A 53 21.67 -28.61 -22.29
CA GLY A 53 20.80 -28.74 -23.46
C GLY A 53 21.60 -28.94 -24.75
N ASP A 54 22.77 -28.31 -24.82
CA ASP A 54 23.70 -28.38 -25.97
C ASP A 54 24.71 -29.53 -25.83
N GLY A 55 24.53 -30.45 -24.87
CA GLY A 55 25.40 -31.61 -24.66
C GLY A 55 26.70 -31.33 -23.89
N VAL A 56 26.91 -30.09 -23.44
CA VAL A 56 28.08 -29.65 -22.68
C VAL A 56 27.79 -29.73 -21.18
N GLU A 57 28.44 -30.66 -20.49
CA GLU A 57 28.30 -30.84 -19.04
C GLU A 57 29.49 -30.22 -18.32
N ALA A 58 29.25 -29.11 -17.61
CA ALA A 58 30.25 -28.45 -16.77
C ALA A 58 29.79 -28.32 -15.31
N SER A 59 30.77 -28.24 -14.40
CA SER A 59 30.45 -28.03 -12.98
C SER A 59 29.95 -26.60 -12.75
N GLU A 60 29.01 -26.43 -11.81
CA GLU A 60 28.48 -25.10 -11.47
C GLU A 60 29.57 -24.18 -10.92
N HIS A 61 30.53 -24.75 -10.17
CA HIS A 61 31.68 -24.03 -9.67
C HIS A 61 32.55 -23.48 -10.81
N LEU A 62 32.87 -24.32 -11.80
CA LEU A 62 33.70 -23.90 -12.94
C LEU A 62 33.03 -22.80 -13.77
N ILE A 63 31.73 -22.93 -14.04
CA ILE A 63 30.94 -21.88 -14.74
C ILE A 63 30.89 -20.60 -13.88
N ALA A 64 30.68 -20.72 -12.58
CA ALA A 64 30.65 -19.57 -11.68
C ALA A 64 32.00 -18.84 -11.62
N SER A 65 33.10 -19.58 -11.58
CA SER A 65 34.45 -19.02 -11.58
C SER A 65 34.75 -18.33 -12.91
N TYR A 66 34.43 -18.97 -14.05
CA TYR A 66 34.59 -18.37 -15.37
C TYR A 66 33.83 -17.03 -15.48
N VAL A 67 32.54 -17.01 -15.13
CA VAL A 67 31.69 -15.81 -15.23
C VAL A 67 32.17 -14.71 -14.28
N ARG A 68 32.69 -15.04 -13.09
CA ARG A 68 33.26 -14.03 -12.18
C ARG A 68 34.57 -13.44 -12.71
N THR A 69 35.40 -14.25 -13.37
CA THR A 69 36.70 -13.82 -13.90
C THR A 69 36.55 -12.99 -15.18
N PHE A 70 35.71 -13.43 -16.12
CA PHE A 70 35.62 -12.81 -17.45
C PHE A 70 34.41 -11.88 -17.64
N HIS A 71 33.36 -12.03 -16.82
CA HIS A 71 32.15 -11.18 -16.87
C HIS A 71 31.81 -10.54 -15.50
N PRO A 72 32.79 -9.93 -14.79
CA PRO A 72 32.59 -9.40 -13.44
C PRO A 72 31.52 -8.29 -13.40
N GLU A 73 31.47 -7.43 -14.41
CA GLU A 73 30.48 -6.35 -14.52
C GLU A 73 29.05 -6.89 -14.62
N GLU A 74 28.84 -8.01 -15.30
CA GLU A 74 27.52 -8.61 -15.41
C GLU A 74 27.06 -9.24 -14.10
N VAL A 75 28.00 -9.83 -13.36
CA VAL A 75 27.77 -10.36 -12.01
C VAL A 75 27.40 -9.22 -11.07
N GLU A 76 28.14 -8.11 -11.11
CA GLU A 76 27.85 -6.92 -10.31
C GLU A 76 26.53 -6.26 -10.72
N ARG A 77 26.22 -6.17 -12.02
CA ARG A 77 24.90 -5.69 -12.51
C ARG A 77 23.75 -6.53 -11.97
N ARG A 78 23.93 -7.86 -11.85
CA ARG A 78 22.92 -8.77 -11.27
C ARG A 78 22.84 -8.65 -9.74
N LYS A 79 23.97 -8.44 -9.05
CA LYS A 79 23.99 -8.15 -7.60
C LYS A 79 23.38 -6.79 -7.29
N ALA A 80 23.58 -5.78 -8.14
CA ALA A 80 22.98 -4.45 -8.03
C ALA A 80 21.45 -4.50 -8.13
N ARG A 81 20.90 -5.53 -8.79
CA ARG A 81 19.45 -5.81 -8.86
C ARG A 81 18.91 -6.58 -7.64
N ARG A 82 19.72 -6.91 -6.63
CA ARG A 82 19.15 -7.26 -5.30
C ARG A 82 18.55 -5.98 -4.72
N LEU A 83 17.31 -6.06 -4.24
CA LEU A 83 16.70 -5.01 -3.41
C LEU A 83 17.66 -4.68 -2.27
N LYS A 84 18.34 -3.53 -2.36
CA LYS A 84 19.13 -3.00 -1.25
C LYS A 84 18.14 -2.61 -0.17
N ARG A 85 18.21 -3.27 0.98
CA ARG A 85 17.41 -2.88 2.15
C ARG A 85 17.83 -1.49 2.57
N LYS A 86 16.82 -0.65 2.74
CA LYS A 86 16.91 0.79 2.91
C LYS A 86 16.24 1.08 4.25
N GLN A 87 16.94 1.72 5.18
CA GLN A 87 16.36 2.06 6.48
C GLN A 87 15.60 3.38 6.36
N PHE A 88 14.34 3.39 6.82
CA PHE A 88 13.51 4.59 6.84
C PHE A 88 13.61 5.26 8.21
N TRP A 89 13.74 6.59 8.22
CA TRP A 89 13.78 7.39 9.43
C TRP A 89 12.84 8.60 9.38
N SER A 90 12.32 8.98 10.56
CA SER A 90 11.44 10.12 10.85
C SER A 90 11.75 10.56 12.28
N PRO A 91 11.68 11.86 12.64
CA PRO A 91 12.06 12.34 13.96
C PRO A 91 11.00 12.14 15.05
N GLY A 92 9.73 11.97 14.67
CA GLY A 92 8.63 11.85 15.61
C GLY A 92 7.27 11.75 14.92
N PRO A 93 6.19 11.55 15.69
CA PRO A 93 4.83 11.59 15.17
C PRO A 93 4.49 12.95 14.55
N PHE A 94 3.62 12.97 13.55
CA PHE A 94 3.18 14.14 12.80
C PHE A 94 4.31 14.90 12.09
N ALA A 95 5.54 14.40 12.10
CA ALA A 95 6.61 15.00 11.34
C ALA A 95 6.39 14.76 9.83
N LEU A 96 5.80 13.63 9.48
CA LEU A 96 5.47 13.25 8.11
C LEU A 96 4.18 12.44 8.09
N LEU A 97 3.29 12.76 7.17
CA LEU A 97 2.13 11.95 6.81
C LEU A 97 2.32 11.38 5.41
N ALA A 98 2.43 10.06 5.32
CA ALA A 98 2.55 9.38 4.04
C ALA A 98 1.17 8.88 3.60
N VAL A 99 0.78 9.22 2.37
CA VAL A 99 -0.50 8.83 1.78
C VAL A 99 -0.29 8.07 0.48
N ASP A 100 -1.19 7.14 0.19
CA ASP A 100 -1.09 6.27 -0.98
C ASP A 100 -2.45 5.62 -1.33
N GLN A 101 -2.58 5.20 -2.58
CA GLN A 101 -3.79 4.56 -3.11
C GLN A 101 -3.52 3.13 -3.55
N HIS A 102 -4.56 2.28 -3.58
CA HIS A 102 -4.43 0.90 -4.01
C HIS A 102 -5.59 0.41 -4.89
N ASP A 103 -5.26 0.13 -6.16
CA ASP A 103 -6.21 -0.10 -7.26
C ASP A 103 -6.62 -1.56 -7.49
N LYS A 104 -6.14 -2.51 -6.68
CA LYS A 104 -6.37 -3.94 -6.98
C LYS A 104 -7.86 -4.31 -7.02
N TRP A 105 -8.70 -3.59 -6.27
CA TRP A 105 -10.15 -3.81 -6.21
C TRP A 105 -10.95 -3.03 -7.25
N LYS A 106 -10.26 -2.30 -8.15
CA LYS A 106 -10.87 -1.62 -9.30
C LYS A 106 -11.73 -2.55 -10.15
N ARG A 107 -11.36 -3.83 -10.23
CA ARG A 107 -12.14 -4.88 -10.92
C ARG A 107 -13.54 -5.11 -10.34
N PHE A 108 -13.75 -4.74 -9.07
CA PHE A 108 -15.03 -4.77 -8.38
C PHE A 108 -15.64 -3.37 -8.25
N GLY A 109 -15.04 -2.34 -8.84
CA GLY A 109 -15.48 -0.95 -8.71
C GLY A 109 -15.21 -0.32 -7.33
N LEU A 110 -14.27 -0.88 -6.55
CA LEU A 110 -13.84 -0.37 -5.24
C LEU A 110 -12.39 0.09 -5.29
N PHE A 111 -12.09 1.19 -4.62
CA PHE A 111 -10.77 1.81 -4.55
C PHE A 111 -10.42 2.06 -3.10
N LEU A 112 -9.15 1.82 -2.74
CA LEU A 112 -8.67 2.01 -1.38
C LEU A 112 -7.69 3.16 -1.33
N HIS A 113 -7.74 3.93 -0.24
CA HIS A 113 -6.79 5.00 0.04
C HIS A 113 -6.35 4.95 1.50
N LEU A 114 -5.07 5.14 1.75
CA LEU A 114 -4.44 5.03 3.06
C LEU A 114 -3.70 6.32 3.38
N GLY A 115 -3.84 6.77 4.63
CA GLY A 115 -2.93 7.73 5.25
C GLY A 115 -2.31 7.11 6.50
N MET A 116 -1.02 7.32 6.70
CA MET A 116 -0.34 6.83 7.90
C MET A 116 0.80 7.74 8.33
N ASP A 117 1.05 7.75 9.63
CA ASP A 117 2.24 8.32 10.23
C ASP A 117 3.38 7.27 10.20
N PRO A 118 4.47 7.49 9.44
CA PRO A 118 5.53 6.50 9.29
C PRO A 118 6.36 6.23 10.56
N PHE A 119 6.38 7.19 11.50
CA PHE A 119 7.17 7.12 12.73
C PHE A 119 6.56 6.13 13.72
N SER A 120 5.31 6.41 14.12
CA SER A 120 4.49 5.56 15.00
C SER A 120 4.02 4.29 14.28
N GLY A 121 3.82 4.35 12.96
CA GLY A 121 3.13 3.32 12.20
C GLY A 121 1.61 3.36 12.37
N TYR A 122 1.08 4.44 12.94
CA TYR A 122 -0.33 4.67 13.14
C TYR A 122 -1.03 4.95 11.79
N ILE A 123 -2.10 4.22 11.52
CA ILE A 123 -2.95 4.45 10.35
C ILE A 123 -3.94 5.55 10.70
N THR A 124 -3.82 6.70 10.05
CA THR A 124 -4.71 7.84 10.29
C THR A 124 -6.06 7.64 9.62
N TRP A 125 -6.07 7.07 8.40
CA TRP A 125 -7.27 6.61 7.72
C TRP A 125 -6.95 5.45 6.77
N CYS A 126 -7.94 4.57 6.58
CA CYS A 126 -7.98 3.61 5.48
C CYS A 126 -9.40 3.61 4.93
N LYS A 127 -9.59 4.19 3.74
CA LYS A 127 -10.90 4.49 3.17
C LYS A 127 -11.16 3.65 1.93
N VAL A 128 -12.41 3.23 1.77
CA VAL A 128 -12.91 2.57 0.56
C VAL A 128 -13.94 3.46 -0.13
N TRP A 129 -13.81 3.62 -1.45
CA TRP A 129 -14.77 4.38 -2.24
C TRP A 129 -14.92 3.85 -3.67
N CYS A 130 -15.78 4.50 -4.46
CA CYS A 130 -16.05 4.17 -5.86
C CYS A 130 -15.07 4.78 -6.85
N SER A 131 -14.15 5.62 -6.38
CA SER A 131 -13.09 6.26 -7.16
C SER A 131 -11.99 6.75 -6.22
N ASN A 132 -10.78 6.93 -6.76
CA ASN A 132 -9.63 7.57 -6.13
C ASN A 132 -9.00 8.66 -7.01
N LYS A 133 -9.66 9.04 -8.10
CA LYS A 133 -9.11 9.99 -9.08
C LYS A 133 -9.38 11.45 -8.73
N ASN A 134 -10.47 11.69 -8.01
CA ASN A 134 -10.95 13.05 -7.76
C ASN A 134 -10.19 13.64 -6.54
N PRO A 135 -9.49 14.77 -6.70
CA PRO A 135 -8.69 15.35 -5.63
C PRO A 135 -9.51 15.93 -4.46
N ILE A 136 -10.77 16.30 -4.69
CA ILE A 136 -11.70 16.78 -3.64
C ILE A 136 -12.00 15.63 -2.68
N LEU A 137 -12.26 14.44 -3.21
CA LEU A 137 -12.47 13.22 -2.42
C LEU A 137 -11.23 12.84 -1.62
N ILE A 138 -10.05 12.83 -2.25
CA ILE A 138 -8.82 12.46 -1.55
C ILE A 138 -8.47 13.47 -0.46
N CYS A 139 -8.70 14.77 -0.71
CA CYS A 139 -8.51 15.82 0.28
C CYS A 139 -9.50 15.72 1.46
N SER A 140 -10.72 15.23 1.25
CA SER A 140 -11.69 15.09 2.36
C SER A 140 -11.20 14.12 3.43
N TYR A 141 -10.47 13.06 3.07
CA TYR A 141 -9.86 12.16 4.05
C TYR A 141 -8.79 12.85 4.91
N PHE A 142 -8.06 13.80 4.32
CA PHE A 142 -7.12 14.62 5.06
C PHE A 142 -7.85 15.60 5.98
N VAL A 143 -8.97 16.20 5.55
CA VAL A 143 -9.84 17.03 6.39
C VAL A 143 -10.39 16.26 7.60
N GLU A 144 -10.88 15.04 7.39
CA GLU A 144 -11.33 14.18 8.50
C GLU A 144 -10.21 13.93 9.53
N MET A 145 -8.98 13.70 9.06
CA MET A 145 -7.81 13.54 9.94
C MET A 145 -7.53 14.83 10.72
N MET A 146 -7.57 15.99 10.06
CA MET A 146 -7.39 17.29 10.71
C MET A 146 -8.43 17.51 11.81
N ARG A 147 -9.71 17.20 11.55
CA ARG A 147 -10.77 17.34 12.57
C ARG A 147 -10.55 16.40 13.75
N ARG A 148 -10.14 15.15 13.48
CA ARG A 148 -9.90 14.14 14.52
C ARG A 148 -8.76 14.52 15.45
N PHE A 149 -7.65 15.03 14.91
CA PHE A 149 -6.46 15.33 15.70
C PHE A 149 -6.32 16.81 16.08
N GLN A 150 -7.17 17.68 15.52
CA GLN A 150 -7.05 19.14 15.61
C GLN A 150 -5.63 19.62 15.26
N ALA A 151 -5.01 18.94 14.28
CA ALA A 151 -3.63 19.16 13.90
C ALA A 151 -3.34 18.70 12.46
N ILE A 152 -2.30 19.28 11.87
CA ILE A 152 -1.65 18.83 10.62
C ILE A 152 -0.22 18.37 10.88
N PRO A 153 0.36 17.53 9.99
CA PRO A 153 1.77 17.21 10.06
C PRO A 153 2.65 18.40 9.63
N LEU A 154 3.96 18.29 9.81
CA LEU A 154 4.91 19.23 9.18
C LEU A 154 4.95 19.07 7.67
N LEU A 155 4.99 17.82 7.19
CA LEU A 155 5.04 17.48 5.78
C LEU A 155 4.03 16.40 5.44
N THR A 156 3.45 16.48 4.25
CA THR A 156 2.73 15.37 3.62
C THR A 156 3.59 14.76 2.51
N GLN A 157 3.34 13.51 2.14
CA GLN A 157 4.09 12.80 1.12
C GLN A 157 3.22 11.79 0.37
N SER A 158 3.34 11.77 -0.95
CA SER A 158 2.71 10.77 -1.81
C SER A 158 3.50 10.53 -3.08
N ASP A 159 3.11 9.53 -3.86
CA ASP A 159 3.55 9.41 -5.24
C ASP A 159 2.97 10.57 -6.09
N PRO A 160 3.64 10.97 -7.19
CA PRO A 160 3.10 11.94 -8.14
C PRO A 160 1.75 11.48 -8.69
N GLY A 161 0.72 12.25 -8.40
CA GLY A 161 -0.64 11.98 -8.84
C GLY A 161 -1.51 13.21 -8.67
N THR A 162 -2.33 13.51 -9.69
CA THR A 162 -3.18 14.71 -9.70
C THR A 162 -4.25 14.65 -8.61
N GLU A 163 -4.66 13.44 -8.22
CA GLU A 163 -5.57 13.19 -7.10
C GLU A 163 -5.02 13.70 -5.75
N ASN A 164 -3.70 13.80 -5.60
CA ASN A 164 -3.06 14.25 -4.37
C ASN A 164 -2.90 15.78 -4.29
N TYR A 165 -3.24 16.52 -5.35
CA TYR A 165 -3.08 17.98 -5.40
C TYR A 165 -3.92 18.69 -4.35
N GLY A 166 -5.10 18.18 -4.00
CA GLY A 166 -5.91 18.72 -2.91
C GLY A 166 -5.17 18.67 -1.56
N ILE A 167 -4.59 17.51 -1.21
CA ILE A 167 -3.79 17.36 0.03
C ILE A 167 -2.55 18.25 0.00
N SER A 168 -1.83 18.28 -1.12
CA SER A 168 -0.63 19.11 -1.29
C SER A 168 -0.95 20.59 -1.08
N ASN A 169 -2.01 21.09 -1.72
CA ASN A 169 -2.42 22.48 -1.63
C ASN A 169 -2.91 22.82 -0.23
N ALA A 170 -3.78 21.99 0.36
CA ALA A 170 -4.26 22.16 1.72
C ALA A 170 -3.12 22.27 2.75
N GLN A 171 -2.15 21.34 2.67
CA GLN A 171 -0.99 21.33 3.55
C GLN A 171 -0.13 22.59 3.38
N CYS A 172 0.17 22.98 2.14
CA CYS A 172 0.97 24.18 1.87
C CYS A 172 0.26 25.42 2.40
N TYR A 173 -1.03 25.58 2.07
CA TYR A 173 -1.83 26.75 2.44
C TYR A 173 -1.92 26.92 3.96
N LEU A 174 -2.22 25.85 4.71
CA LEU A 174 -2.27 25.93 6.17
C LEU A 174 -0.92 26.26 6.78
N ARG A 175 0.16 25.63 6.31
CA ARG A 175 1.50 25.93 6.82
C ARG A 175 1.92 27.37 6.52
N TRP A 176 1.48 27.97 5.41
CA TRP A 176 1.72 29.38 5.13
C TRP A 176 0.95 30.32 6.05
N LEU A 177 -0.32 29.99 6.35
CA LEU A 177 -1.14 30.75 7.29
C LEU A 177 -0.54 30.75 8.71
N LEU A 178 -0.06 29.59 9.14
CA LEU A 178 0.36 29.36 10.52
C LEU A 178 1.83 29.70 10.78
N ASP A 179 2.66 29.73 9.73
CA ASP A 179 4.10 29.93 9.84
C ASP A 179 4.64 30.78 8.68
N PRO A 180 4.99 32.07 8.93
CA PRO A 180 5.56 32.95 7.93
C PRO A 180 6.81 32.40 7.24
N ALA A 181 7.58 31.52 7.89
CA ALA A 181 8.79 30.93 7.30
C ALA A 181 8.47 29.85 6.24
N CYS A 182 7.22 29.40 6.17
CA CYS A 182 6.75 28.42 5.19
C CYS A 182 6.15 29.07 3.94
N VAL A 183 5.81 30.36 3.97
CA VAL A 183 5.19 31.09 2.85
C VAL A 183 5.99 30.88 1.56
N ASN A 184 5.30 30.54 0.47
CA ASN A 184 5.89 30.22 -0.84
C ASN A 184 6.90 29.06 -0.80
N ARG A 185 6.79 28.14 0.16
CA ARG A 185 7.54 26.88 0.17
C ARG A 185 6.62 25.67 0.15
N SER A 186 7.00 24.64 -0.61
CA SER A 186 6.25 23.39 -0.64
C SER A 186 6.40 22.67 0.70
N GLN A 187 5.26 22.25 1.26
CA GLN A 187 5.16 21.43 2.47
C GLN A 187 4.65 20.03 2.14
N HIS A 188 4.75 19.64 0.87
CA HIS A 188 4.42 18.33 0.35
C HIS A 188 5.62 17.75 -0.40
N ARG A 189 5.85 16.45 -0.23
CA ARG A 189 6.95 15.73 -0.90
C ARG A 189 6.41 14.71 -1.90
N TRP A 190 6.76 14.91 -3.16
CA TRP A 190 6.48 13.95 -4.23
C TRP A 190 7.54 12.86 -4.29
N MET A 191 7.13 11.60 -4.17
CA MET A 191 8.01 10.44 -4.13
C MET A 191 8.02 9.71 -5.47
N ARG A 192 9.12 9.80 -6.23
CA ARG A 192 9.25 9.11 -7.52
C ARG A 192 9.83 7.70 -7.37
N GLY A 193 9.40 6.77 -8.22
CA GLY A 193 10.04 5.46 -8.40
C GLY A 193 9.99 4.54 -7.17
N HIS A 194 8.80 4.31 -6.61
CA HIS A 194 8.56 3.43 -5.45
C HIS A 194 9.31 3.85 -4.18
N SER A 195 9.47 5.16 -3.98
CA SER A 195 10.11 5.71 -2.79
C SER A 195 9.12 5.96 -1.65
N ASN A 196 7.81 5.89 -1.89
CA ASN A 196 6.76 5.91 -0.88
C ASN A 196 6.59 4.54 -0.17
N ILE A 197 7.71 4.01 0.32
CA ILE A 197 7.85 2.61 0.78
C ILE A 197 6.92 2.26 1.96
N LYS A 198 6.57 3.23 2.81
CA LYS A 198 5.86 2.99 4.06
C LYS A 198 4.39 2.58 3.83
N PRO A 199 3.61 3.36 3.06
CA PRO A 199 2.31 2.90 2.59
C PRO A 199 2.37 1.59 1.79
N GLU A 200 3.34 1.40 0.88
CA GLU A 200 3.48 0.14 0.12
C GLU A 200 3.64 -1.09 1.03
N ILE A 201 4.50 -0.99 2.06
CA ILE A 201 4.65 -2.04 3.08
C ILE A 201 3.33 -2.29 3.80
N LYS A 202 2.60 -1.22 4.12
CA LYS A 202 1.32 -1.31 4.83
C LYS A 202 0.26 -2.00 3.98
N TRP A 203 0.16 -1.67 2.70
CA TRP A 203 -0.69 -2.41 1.75
C TRP A 203 -0.34 -3.89 1.68
N GLY A 204 0.96 -4.23 1.70
CA GLY A 204 1.42 -5.61 1.76
C GLY A 204 1.02 -6.35 3.04
N GLN A 205 0.89 -5.66 4.17
CA GLN A 205 0.36 -6.23 5.43
C GLN A 205 -1.16 -6.42 5.35
N LEU A 206 -1.89 -5.35 5.04
CA LEU A 206 -3.35 -5.35 4.89
C LEU A 206 -3.79 -6.43 3.89
N ARG A 207 -3.05 -6.63 2.79
CA ARG A 207 -3.38 -7.69 1.83
C ARG A 207 -3.34 -9.08 2.45
N ARG A 208 -2.31 -9.38 3.24
CA ARG A 208 -2.06 -10.71 3.82
C ARG A 208 -3.04 -11.05 4.93
N GLU A 209 -3.45 -10.06 5.69
CA GLU A 209 -4.25 -10.26 6.92
C GLU A 209 -5.74 -10.05 6.69
N PHE A 210 -6.12 -9.13 5.79
CA PHE A 210 -7.49 -8.65 5.64
C PHE A 210 -8.10 -8.99 4.27
N THR A 211 -7.44 -8.61 3.17
CA THR A 211 -8.14 -8.55 1.87
C THR A 211 -8.57 -9.89 1.28
N ALA A 212 -7.92 -11.00 1.64
CA ALA A 212 -8.11 -12.29 0.97
C ALA A 212 -9.57 -12.76 1.03
N SER A 213 -10.18 -12.74 2.21
CA SER A 213 -11.56 -13.20 2.41
C SER A 213 -12.58 -12.37 1.64
N TYR A 214 -12.41 -11.05 1.58
CA TYR A 214 -13.32 -10.17 0.84
C TYR A 214 -13.08 -10.24 -0.67
N GLU A 215 -11.83 -10.44 -1.11
CA GLU A 215 -11.55 -10.71 -2.52
C GLU A 215 -12.19 -12.02 -3.00
N ASP A 216 -12.13 -13.08 -2.19
CA ASP A 216 -12.79 -14.35 -2.49
C ASP A 216 -14.31 -14.17 -2.52
N LEU A 217 -14.89 -13.43 -1.55
CA LEU A 217 -16.31 -13.08 -1.54
C LEU A 217 -16.73 -12.38 -2.83
N PHE A 218 -16.04 -11.30 -3.21
CA PHE A 218 -16.42 -10.51 -4.37
C PHE A 218 -16.17 -11.26 -5.69
N GLN A 219 -15.06 -11.99 -5.75
CA GLN A 219 -14.74 -12.83 -6.91
C GLN A 219 -15.78 -13.94 -7.11
N TYR A 220 -16.29 -14.52 -6.03
CA TYR A 220 -17.34 -15.55 -6.10
C TYR A 220 -18.59 -15.04 -6.81
N GLY A 221 -19.13 -13.87 -6.45
CA GLY A 221 -20.32 -13.34 -7.12
C GLY A 221 -20.09 -12.95 -8.58
N VAL A 222 -18.88 -12.49 -8.93
CA VAL A 222 -18.50 -12.30 -10.35
C VAL A 222 -18.48 -13.63 -11.09
N THR A 223 -17.87 -14.66 -10.52
CA THR A 223 -17.77 -16.00 -11.13
C THR A 223 -19.14 -16.67 -11.28
N GLN A 224 -20.08 -16.43 -10.36
CA GLN A 224 -21.46 -16.92 -10.47
C GLN A 224 -22.32 -16.11 -11.46
N GLY A 225 -21.81 -15.01 -12.01
CA GLY A 225 -22.58 -14.12 -12.90
C GLY A 225 -23.64 -13.30 -12.18
N TRP A 226 -23.50 -13.08 -10.87
CA TRP A 226 -24.44 -12.27 -10.08
C TRP A 226 -24.15 -10.77 -10.16
N TYR A 227 -22.88 -10.44 -10.40
CA TYR A 227 -22.40 -9.08 -10.41
C TYR A 227 -21.50 -8.84 -11.63
N ASP A 228 -21.87 -7.84 -12.43
CA ASP A 228 -21.01 -7.25 -13.44
C ASP A 228 -20.88 -5.74 -13.19
N VAL A 229 -19.64 -5.27 -13.00
CA VAL A 229 -19.33 -3.85 -12.79
C VAL A 229 -19.77 -2.94 -13.94
N ASN A 230 -19.95 -3.50 -15.14
CA ASN A 230 -20.39 -2.77 -16.34
C ASN A 230 -21.92 -2.70 -16.45
N VAL A 231 -22.65 -3.54 -15.70
CA VAL A 231 -24.10 -3.48 -15.63
C VAL A 231 -24.49 -2.40 -14.61
N VAL A 232 -25.24 -1.40 -15.09
CA VAL A 232 -25.55 -0.19 -14.31
C VAL A 232 -26.23 -0.53 -12.97
N ILE A 233 -27.29 -1.34 -12.99
CA ILE A 233 -28.02 -1.68 -11.75
C ILE A 233 -27.15 -2.48 -10.77
N ASP A 234 -26.40 -3.47 -11.28
CA ASP A 234 -25.48 -4.29 -10.49
C ASP A 234 -24.43 -3.42 -9.80
N LYS A 235 -23.81 -2.52 -10.55
CA LYS A 235 -22.81 -1.54 -10.07
C LYS A 235 -23.36 -0.72 -8.89
N TYR A 236 -24.54 -0.12 -9.01
CA TYR A 236 -25.06 0.77 -7.95
C TYR A 236 -25.62 0.01 -6.74
N VAL A 237 -26.29 -1.13 -6.93
CA VAL A 237 -26.71 -1.98 -5.79
C VAL A 237 -25.48 -2.49 -5.05
N PHE A 238 -24.46 -2.95 -5.78
CA PHE A 238 -23.23 -3.44 -5.18
C PHE A 238 -22.53 -2.36 -4.37
N ARG A 239 -22.36 -1.15 -4.93
CA ARG A 239 -21.70 -0.04 -4.23
C ARG A 239 -22.43 0.37 -2.97
N TRP A 240 -23.76 0.49 -3.03
CA TRP A 240 -24.60 0.84 -1.88
C TRP A 240 -24.40 -0.13 -0.70
N LEU A 241 -24.19 -1.41 -1.00
CA LEU A 241 -23.97 -2.45 0.01
C LEU A 241 -22.49 -2.56 0.42
N ALA A 242 -21.60 -2.63 -0.57
CA ALA A 242 -20.18 -2.96 -0.40
C ALA A 242 -19.37 -1.84 0.24
N VAL A 243 -19.64 -0.57 -0.10
CA VAL A 243 -18.84 0.54 0.44
C VAL A 243 -19.03 0.68 1.95
N PRO A 244 -20.27 0.76 2.50
CA PRO A 244 -20.47 0.83 3.95
C PRO A 244 -19.99 -0.44 4.67
N PHE A 245 -20.25 -1.62 4.11
CA PHE A 245 -19.78 -2.90 4.66
C PHE A 245 -18.26 -2.92 4.75
N MET A 246 -17.55 -2.65 3.65
CA MET A 246 -16.10 -2.68 3.64
C MET A 246 -15.47 -1.58 4.48
N GLN A 247 -16.10 -0.39 4.57
CA GLN A 247 -15.59 0.68 5.43
C GLN A 247 -15.63 0.26 6.90
N ALA A 248 -16.73 -0.35 7.36
CA ALA A 248 -16.83 -0.85 8.74
C ALA A 248 -15.76 -1.90 9.05
N GLU A 249 -15.52 -2.84 8.14
CA GLU A 249 -14.49 -3.87 8.29
C GLU A 249 -13.07 -3.27 8.30
N LEU A 250 -12.82 -2.26 7.46
CA LEU A 250 -11.55 -1.52 7.44
C LEU A 250 -11.35 -0.71 8.73
N ASP A 251 -12.40 -0.08 9.25
CA ASP A 251 -12.34 0.69 10.49
C ASP A 251 -11.98 -0.22 11.68
N ASP A 252 -12.54 -1.43 11.74
CA ASP A 252 -12.17 -2.41 12.77
C ASP A 252 -10.72 -2.89 12.60
N TYR A 253 -10.29 -3.17 11.37
CA TYR A 253 -8.89 -3.51 11.08
C TYR A 253 -7.93 -2.39 11.54
N VAL A 254 -8.25 -1.13 11.23
CA VAL A 254 -7.44 0.03 11.62
C VAL A 254 -7.39 0.17 13.14
N ARG A 255 -8.53 0.01 13.83
CA ARG A 255 -8.61 0.02 15.30
C ARG A 255 -7.70 -1.04 15.91
N ILE A 256 -7.80 -2.29 15.44
CA ILE A 256 -6.98 -3.41 15.94
C ILE A 256 -5.50 -3.15 15.65
N HIS A 257 -5.15 -2.73 14.43
CA HIS A 257 -3.77 -2.43 14.04
C HIS A 257 -3.16 -1.32 14.92
N ASN A 258 -3.89 -0.24 15.17
CA ASN A 258 -3.40 0.91 15.94
C ASN A 258 -3.24 0.61 17.44
N THR A 259 -4.05 -0.30 17.99
CA THR A 259 -4.06 -0.66 19.42
C THR A 259 -3.22 -1.90 19.75
N THR A 260 -2.76 -2.65 18.74
CA THR A 260 -1.99 -3.88 18.93
C THR A 260 -0.49 -3.64 18.74
N ARG A 261 0.33 -4.26 19.59
CA ARG A 261 1.79 -4.21 19.47
C ARG A 261 2.24 -5.02 18.23
N PRO A 262 2.94 -4.41 17.26
CA PRO A 262 3.50 -5.13 16.13
C PRO A 262 4.62 -6.07 16.56
N ARG A 263 4.87 -7.11 15.75
CA ARG A 263 6.05 -7.97 15.93
C ARG A 263 7.33 -7.13 15.93
N ALA A 264 8.23 -7.43 16.86
CA ALA A 264 9.54 -6.80 16.92
C ALA A 264 10.35 -7.08 15.63
N ASP A 265 11.02 -6.05 15.12
CA ASP A 265 11.91 -6.13 13.96
C ASP A 265 13.24 -5.46 14.31
N LYS A 266 14.28 -6.26 14.47
CA LYS A 266 15.62 -5.82 14.88
C LYS A 266 16.28 -4.84 13.88
N ASN A 267 15.75 -4.72 12.66
CA ASN A 267 16.30 -3.83 11.63
C ASN A 267 15.58 -2.47 11.56
N LYS A 268 14.52 -2.29 12.37
CA LYS A 268 13.72 -1.07 12.42
C LYS A 268 14.44 -0.02 13.28
N LEU A 269 14.72 1.15 12.71
CA LEU A 269 15.25 2.30 13.47
C LEU A 269 14.18 3.04 14.28
N LEU A 270 12.93 2.96 13.83
CA LEU A 270 11.77 3.62 14.41
C LEU A 270 11.26 2.85 15.65
N PRO A 271 10.59 3.51 16.60
CA PRO A 271 10.22 2.90 17.88
C PRO A 271 9.40 1.63 17.75
N HIS A 272 9.59 0.72 18.72
CA HIS A 272 8.80 -0.50 18.88
C HIS A 272 7.74 -0.32 19.96
N GLY A 273 6.48 -0.52 19.61
CA GLY A 273 5.37 -0.34 20.54
C GLY A 273 4.03 -0.34 19.82
N VAL A 274 2.96 -0.21 20.60
CA VAL A 274 1.61 0.00 20.08
C VAL A 274 1.59 1.35 19.33
N PRO A 275 1.16 1.40 18.05
CA PRO A 275 1.18 2.63 17.26
C PRO A 275 0.50 3.81 17.95
N GLU A 276 -0.66 3.59 18.56
CA GLU A 276 -1.39 4.63 19.31
C GLU A 276 -0.59 5.18 20.49
N HIS A 277 0.07 4.32 21.28
CA HIS A 277 0.90 4.78 22.39
C HIS A 277 2.11 5.59 21.93
N ILE A 278 2.71 5.23 20.79
CA ILE A 278 3.82 5.98 20.21
C ILE A 278 3.34 7.35 19.71
N LEU A 279 2.16 7.39 19.09
CA LEU A 279 1.55 8.62 18.58
C LEU A 279 1.20 9.59 19.71
N GLU A 280 0.55 9.11 20.77
CA GLU A 280 0.03 9.96 21.86
C GLU A 280 1.05 10.25 22.96
N HIS A 281 2.08 9.41 23.12
CA HIS A 281 3.10 9.58 24.15
C HIS A 281 4.53 9.46 23.59
N PRO A 282 4.91 10.25 22.57
CA PRO A 282 6.21 10.11 21.89
C PRO A 282 7.42 10.29 22.83
N GLN A 283 7.26 11.04 23.92
CA GLN A 283 8.32 11.28 24.90
C GLN A 283 8.78 9.98 25.58
N ARG A 284 7.89 8.99 25.74
CA ARG A 284 8.22 7.65 26.26
C ARG A 284 9.12 6.85 25.31
N PHE A 285 9.22 7.30 24.05
CA PHE A 285 10.03 6.69 23.00
C PHE A 285 11.19 7.59 22.56
N GLY A 286 11.56 8.58 23.38
CA GLY A 286 12.66 9.50 23.09
C GLY A 286 12.40 10.43 21.89
N ALA A 287 11.14 10.67 21.55
CA ALA A 287 10.74 11.48 20.41
C ALA A 287 9.87 12.67 20.80
N ARG A 288 9.81 13.64 19.89
CA ARG A 288 8.99 14.85 20.03
C ARG A 288 7.71 14.72 19.18
N ASP A 289 6.63 15.30 19.68
CA ASP A 289 5.41 15.50 18.90
C ASP A 289 5.56 16.71 17.95
N TYR A 290 5.27 16.51 16.67
CA TYR A 290 5.36 17.53 15.62
C TYR A 290 4.00 17.97 15.08
N ARG A 291 2.90 17.69 15.80
CA ARG A 291 1.58 18.24 15.49
C ARG A 291 1.64 19.76 15.39
N VAL A 292 1.16 20.29 14.28
CA VAL A 292 0.88 21.72 14.11
C VAL A 292 -0.60 21.90 14.36
N LEU A 293 -0.96 22.57 15.45
CA LEU A 293 -2.36 22.77 15.83
C LEU A 293 -3.07 23.66 14.82
N VAL A 294 -4.31 23.30 14.50
CA VAL A 294 -5.21 24.05 13.63
C VAL A 294 -6.54 24.26 14.35
N THR A 295 -7.21 25.37 14.07
CA THR A 295 -8.56 25.64 14.59
C THR A 295 -9.62 25.08 13.66
N ASP A 296 -10.85 24.88 14.16
CA ASP A 296 -11.98 24.50 13.30
C ASP A 296 -12.20 25.50 12.15
N SER A 297 -11.95 26.79 12.37
CA SER A 297 -12.05 27.80 11.31
C SER A 297 -11.00 27.62 10.21
N ASP A 298 -9.79 27.18 10.56
CA ASP A 298 -8.75 26.88 9.57
C ASP A 298 -9.14 25.65 8.76
N ILE A 299 -9.70 24.63 9.42
CA ILE A 299 -10.17 23.40 8.79
C ILE A 299 -11.36 23.70 7.86
N ASP A 300 -12.34 24.48 8.31
CA ASP A 300 -13.51 24.87 7.53
C ASP A 300 -13.10 25.62 6.25
N LEU A 301 -12.12 26.52 6.34
CA LEU A 301 -11.57 27.23 5.19
C LEU A 301 -10.99 26.25 4.16
N ILE A 302 -10.17 25.30 4.61
CA ILE A 302 -9.56 24.29 3.74
C ILE A 302 -10.60 23.35 3.13
N GLU A 303 -11.59 22.94 3.92
CA GLU A 303 -12.68 22.09 3.47
C GLU A 303 -13.47 22.79 2.36
N GLN A 304 -13.76 24.09 2.49
CA GLN A 304 -14.43 24.84 1.43
C GLN A 304 -13.58 24.99 0.17
N LEU A 305 -12.27 25.19 0.30
CA LEU A 305 -11.36 25.40 -0.83
C LEU A 305 -11.03 24.12 -1.61
N TYR A 306 -10.82 23.00 -0.90
CA TYR A 306 -10.23 21.79 -1.49
C TYR A 306 -11.03 20.51 -1.26
N ALA A 307 -12.09 20.52 -0.45
CA ALA A 307 -12.89 19.35 -0.12
C ALA A 307 -14.39 19.69 0.06
N THR A 308 -14.96 20.53 -0.80
CA THR A 308 -16.27 21.17 -0.60
C THR A 308 -17.38 20.16 -0.27
N PRO A 309 -18.03 20.19 0.91
CA PRO A 309 -18.91 19.10 1.37
C PRO A 309 -20.14 18.82 0.49
N SER A 310 -20.60 19.82 -0.26
CA SER A 310 -21.73 19.68 -1.20
C SER A 310 -21.35 19.01 -2.53
N HIS A 311 -20.07 18.66 -2.70
CA HIS A 311 -19.58 18.14 -3.96
C HIS A 311 -20.21 16.78 -4.32
N PRO A 312 -20.67 16.57 -5.58
CA PRO A 312 -21.31 15.33 -5.98
C PRO A 312 -20.46 14.07 -5.84
N VAL A 313 -19.13 14.18 -5.71
CA VAL A 313 -18.22 13.04 -5.50
C VAL A 313 -18.52 12.25 -4.22
N PHE A 314 -19.14 12.91 -3.22
CA PHE A 314 -19.52 12.30 -1.95
C PHE A 314 -20.85 11.54 -2.01
N GLN A 315 -21.58 11.64 -3.12
CA GLN A 315 -22.81 10.86 -3.33
C GLN A 315 -22.46 9.46 -3.86
N LEU A 316 -22.54 8.47 -2.97
CA LEU A 316 -22.29 7.06 -3.28
C LEU A 316 -23.20 6.53 -4.40
N VAL A 317 -24.49 6.89 -4.32
CA VAL A 317 -25.51 6.63 -5.33
C VAL A 317 -26.43 7.85 -5.47
N PRO A 318 -27.20 7.99 -6.56
CA PRO A 318 -28.19 9.07 -6.69
C PRO A 318 -29.22 9.05 -5.55
N PRO A 319 -29.66 10.21 -5.02
CA PRO A 319 -30.60 10.25 -3.89
C PRO A 319 -31.91 9.47 -4.12
N THR A 320 -32.49 9.55 -5.32
CA THR A 320 -33.72 8.81 -5.66
C THR A 320 -33.51 7.30 -5.67
N PHE A 321 -32.30 6.85 -6.01
CA PHE A 321 -31.94 5.43 -5.96
C PHE A 321 -31.62 4.98 -4.53
N ASP A 322 -30.97 5.85 -3.73
CA ASP A 322 -30.73 5.61 -2.31
C ASP A 322 -32.04 5.36 -1.56
N ASP A 323 -33.03 6.24 -1.73
CA ASP A 323 -34.36 6.10 -1.13
C ASP A 323 -35.04 4.77 -1.52
N HIS A 324 -34.94 4.41 -2.81
CA HIS A 324 -35.51 3.17 -3.33
C HIS A 324 -34.85 1.92 -2.73
N ILE A 325 -33.51 1.86 -2.75
CA ILE A 325 -32.77 0.72 -2.20
C ILE A 325 -32.93 0.64 -0.69
N ALA A 326 -32.88 1.76 0.03
CA ALA A 326 -33.10 1.79 1.47
C ALA A 326 -34.50 1.31 1.85
N HIS A 327 -35.53 1.66 1.07
CA HIS A 327 -36.88 1.13 1.26
C HIS A 327 -36.92 -0.40 1.09
N ASN A 328 -36.36 -0.93 -0.01
CA ASN A 328 -36.31 -2.37 -0.26
C ASN A 328 -35.49 -3.12 0.81
N TYR A 329 -34.39 -2.52 1.27
CA TYR A 329 -33.56 -3.08 2.32
C TYR A 329 -34.32 -3.21 3.65
N ARG A 330 -35.09 -2.19 4.02
CA ARG A 330 -36.00 -2.28 5.18
C ARG A 330 -37.09 -3.32 4.97
N ALA A 331 -37.64 -3.44 3.76
CA ALA A 331 -38.69 -4.41 3.45
C ALA A 331 -38.23 -5.88 3.59
N ILE A 332 -36.94 -6.17 3.34
CA ILE A 332 -36.35 -7.49 3.59
C ILE A 332 -35.86 -7.69 5.03
N GLY A 333 -36.19 -6.77 5.95
CA GLY A 333 -35.86 -6.84 7.37
C GLY A 333 -34.51 -6.24 7.76
N ALA A 334 -33.87 -5.47 6.88
CA ALA A 334 -32.55 -4.85 7.09
C ALA A 334 -31.50 -5.82 7.71
N PRO A 335 -31.31 -7.01 7.11
CA PRO A 335 -30.44 -8.04 7.69
C PRO A 335 -28.98 -7.57 7.75
N ALA A 336 -28.28 -7.91 8.84
CA ALA A 336 -26.86 -7.58 8.98
C ALA A 336 -26.03 -8.07 7.77
N ILE A 337 -25.15 -7.22 7.27
CA ILE A 337 -24.27 -7.53 6.14
C ILE A 337 -23.00 -8.17 6.69
N THR A 338 -22.77 -9.41 6.28
CA THR A 338 -21.63 -10.26 6.69
C THR A 338 -21.11 -10.99 5.47
N LEU A 339 -19.95 -11.64 5.56
CA LEU A 339 -19.44 -12.51 4.49
C LEU A 339 -20.48 -13.55 4.01
N ALA A 340 -21.28 -14.10 4.94
CA ALA A 340 -22.27 -15.12 4.62
C ALA A 340 -23.57 -14.54 4.01
N SER A 341 -23.98 -13.35 4.43
CA SER A 341 -25.26 -12.74 4.02
C SER A 341 -25.13 -11.81 2.81
N PHE A 342 -23.92 -11.31 2.50
CA PHE A 342 -23.68 -10.25 1.51
C PHE A 342 -24.40 -10.51 0.17
N TRP A 343 -24.14 -11.65 -0.47
CA TRP A 343 -24.71 -11.94 -1.78
C TRP A 343 -26.22 -12.20 -1.74
N MET A 344 -26.72 -12.84 -0.69
CA MET A 344 -28.16 -13.04 -0.53
C MET A 344 -28.90 -11.70 -0.47
N VAL A 345 -28.36 -10.74 0.30
CA VAL A 345 -28.93 -9.40 0.44
C VAL A 345 -28.83 -8.65 -0.89
N TYR A 346 -27.64 -8.65 -1.49
CA TYR A 346 -27.40 -8.02 -2.80
C TYR A 346 -28.40 -8.52 -3.85
N LEU A 347 -28.55 -9.83 -3.99
CA LEU A 347 -29.45 -10.43 -4.99
C LEU A 347 -30.91 -10.03 -4.74
N ARG A 348 -31.37 -10.04 -3.50
CA ARG A 348 -32.73 -9.60 -3.15
C ARG A 348 -32.97 -8.14 -3.50
N LEU A 349 -31.99 -7.26 -3.21
CA LEU A 349 -32.09 -5.84 -3.55
C LEU A 349 -32.08 -5.61 -5.05
N ARG A 350 -31.18 -6.29 -5.77
CA ARG A 350 -31.08 -6.21 -7.22
C ARG A 350 -32.38 -6.67 -7.89
N ASP A 351 -32.90 -7.82 -7.48
CA ASP A 351 -34.12 -8.39 -8.05
C ASP A 351 -35.34 -7.50 -7.71
N ALA A 352 -35.42 -6.93 -6.50
CA ALA A 352 -36.46 -5.96 -6.14
C ALA A 352 -36.42 -4.70 -7.02
N SER A 353 -35.23 -4.19 -7.32
CA SER A 353 -35.08 -3.03 -8.22
C SER A 353 -35.39 -3.37 -9.68
N LEU A 354 -35.06 -4.57 -10.15
CA LEU A 354 -35.38 -5.05 -11.49
C LEU A 354 -36.89 -5.32 -11.68
N CYS A 355 -37.59 -5.74 -10.63
CA CYS A 355 -39.04 -5.97 -10.65
C CYS A 355 -39.87 -4.74 -10.25
N SER A 356 -39.21 -3.63 -9.91
CA SER A 356 -39.87 -2.40 -9.47
C SER A 356 -40.72 -1.77 -10.59
N PRO A 357 -41.95 -1.28 -10.31
CA PRO A 357 -42.75 -0.52 -11.28
C PRO A 357 -42.05 0.74 -11.81
N VAL A 358 -41.11 1.30 -11.04
CA VAL A 358 -40.33 2.49 -11.42
C VAL A 358 -38.97 2.15 -12.03
N ARG A 359 -38.72 0.88 -12.41
CA ARG A 359 -37.44 0.40 -12.95
C ARG A 359 -36.89 1.30 -14.05
N ASP A 360 -37.72 1.67 -15.03
CA ASP A 360 -37.24 2.42 -16.20
C ASP A 360 -36.76 3.82 -15.79
N THR A 361 -37.45 4.46 -14.84
CA THR A 361 -37.01 5.72 -14.23
C THR A 361 -35.70 5.55 -13.46
N LEU A 362 -35.55 4.50 -12.66
CA LEU A 362 -34.32 4.20 -11.94
C LEU A 362 -33.15 4.01 -12.91
N MET A 363 -33.34 3.20 -13.96
CA MET A 363 -32.31 2.94 -14.97
C MET A 363 -31.89 4.21 -15.70
N ALA A 364 -32.83 5.10 -16.02
CA ALA A 364 -32.52 6.40 -16.61
C ALA A 364 -31.67 7.26 -15.67
N THR A 365 -32.06 7.37 -14.39
CA THR A 365 -31.28 8.10 -13.37
C THR A 365 -29.87 7.54 -13.21
N LEU A 366 -29.72 6.22 -13.08
CA LEU A 366 -28.41 5.59 -12.88
C LEU A 366 -27.50 5.71 -14.12
N SER A 367 -28.11 5.70 -15.32
CA SER A 367 -27.38 5.90 -16.57
C SER A 367 -26.88 7.35 -16.68
N SER A 368 -27.71 8.34 -16.37
CA SER A 368 -27.31 9.75 -16.28
C SER A 368 -26.16 9.93 -15.29
N ARG A 369 -26.31 9.36 -14.08
CA ARG A 369 -25.28 9.42 -13.06
C ARG A 369 -23.95 8.82 -13.52
N THR A 370 -23.99 7.73 -14.28
CA THR A 370 -22.77 7.10 -14.79
C THR A 370 -22.01 8.03 -15.75
N ALA A 371 -22.72 8.84 -16.55
CA ALA A 371 -22.09 9.86 -17.38
C ALA A 371 -21.52 11.02 -16.54
N GLU A 372 -22.24 11.48 -15.52
CA GLU A 372 -21.76 12.50 -14.57
C GLU A 372 -20.50 12.05 -13.83
N GLU A 373 -20.43 10.78 -13.40
CA GLU A 373 -19.26 10.23 -12.73
C GLU A 373 -17.99 10.34 -13.58
N VAL A 374 -18.09 10.31 -14.91
CA VAL A 374 -16.93 10.51 -15.79
C VAL A 374 -16.40 11.94 -15.66
N ILE A 375 -17.31 12.93 -15.62
CA ILE A 375 -16.98 14.34 -15.47
C ILE A 375 -16.39 14.59 -14.09
N ILE A 376 -17.08 14.14 -13.03
CA ILE A 376 -16.64 14.27 -11.63
C ILE A 376 -15.22 13.68 -11.46
N ASN A 377 -14.95 12.51 -12.04
CA ASN A 377 -13.63 11.88 -11.92
C ASN A 377 -12.54 12.51 -12.80
N SER A 378 -12.90 13.45 -13.69
CA SER A 378 -11.97 14.20 -14.54
C SER A 378 -11.66 15.59 -14.00
N GLU A 379 -12.38 16.05 -12.97
CA GLU A 379 -12.09 17.30 -12.28
C GLU A 379 -10.68 17.27 -11.68
N ALA A 380 -10.00 18.40 -11.82
CA ALA A 380 -8.65 18.59 -11.33
C ALA A 380 -8.58 19.84 -10.45
N ILE A 381 -7.67 19.80 -9.48
CA ILE A 381 -7.26 20.96 -8.70
C ILE A 381 -5.88 21.34 -9.23
N GLU A 382 -5.69 22.59 -9.66
CA GLU A 382 -4.36 23.04 -10.08
C GLU A 382 -3.40 23.05 -8.89
N PRO A 383 -2.18 22.51 -9.03
CA PRO A 383 -1.23 22.50 -7.92
C PRO A 383 -0.66 23.91 -7.69
N ILE A 384 -0.48 24.29 -6.43
CA ILE A 384 0.15 25.57 -6.05
C ILE A 384 1.65 25.59 -6.43
N PHE A 385 2.30 24.43 -6.44
CA PHE A 385 3.70 24.24 -6.81
C PHE A 385 3.85 23.25 -7.94
N ASP A 386 4.84 23.46 -8.81
CA ASP A 386 5.18 22.46 -9.83
C ASP A 386 5.69 21.18 -9.16
N VAL A 387 5.10 20.05 -9.53
CA VAL A 387 5.49 18.68 -9.13
C VAL A 387 6.92 18.34 -9.57
N ASN A 388 7.48 19.12 -10.49
CA ASN A 388 8.86 19.02 -10.97
C ASN A 388 9.84 19.96 -10.26
N GLU A 389 9.35 20.99 -9.57
CA GLU A 389 10.18 21.88 -8.76
C GLU A 389 10.21 21.36 -7.32
N ASP A 390 11.12 20.41 -7.06
CA ASP A 390 11.43 19.92 -5.71
C ASP A 390 12.07 21.03 -4.86
N VAL A 391 11.28 22.02 -4.43
CA VAL A 391 11.70 23.01 -3.43
C VAL A 391 11.09 22.62 -2.08
N ALA A 392 11.44 21.41 -1.63
CA ALA A 392 11.27 21.06 -0.23
C ALA A 392 12.31 21.82 0.60
N LEU A 393 11.90 22.36 1.75
CA LEU A 393 12.84 22.83 2.76
C LEU A 393 13.94 21.77 2.98
N PRO A 394 15.22 22.16 3.13
CA PRO A 394 16.23 21.30 3.71
C PRO A 394 15.93 21.18 5.21
N LEU A 395 14.80 20.55 5.56
CA LEU A 395 14.63 19.98 6.88
C LEU A 395 15.57 18.76 6.89
N PRO A 396 16.59 18.70 7.77
CA PRO A 396 17.60 17.64 7.77
C PRO A 396 17.06 16.24 8.10
N ILE A 397 15.75 15.99 8.00
CA ILE A 397 15.06 15.13 8.97
C ILE A 397 14.36 13.88 8.38
N PHE A 398 14.40 13.63 7.07
CA PHE A 398 13.74 12.43 6.51
C PHE A 398 14.53 11.83 5.37
N GLY A 399 14.99 10.60 5.56
CA GLY A 399 15.88 9.97 4.60
C GLY A 399 15.84 8.46 4.66
N VAL A 400 16.28 7.89 3.54
CA VAL A 400 16.61 6.49 3.42
C VAL A 400 18.12 6.36 3.56
N LEU A 401 18.59 5.86 4.70
CA LEU A 401 20.03 5.67 4.91
C LEU A 401 20.52 4.47 4.08
N GLY A 402 21.57 4.71 3.29
CA GLY A 402 22.37 3.65 2.69
C GLY A 402 23.24 3.00 3.77
N ILE A 403 23.34 1.67 3.77
CA ILE A 403 24.19 0.96 4.72
C ILE A 403 25.66 1.30 4.41
N GLY A 404 26.17 2.34 5.05
CA GLY A 404 27.59 2.53 5.33
C GLY A 404 27.97 1.72 6.57
N THR A 405 29.23 1.32 6.65
CA THR A 405 29.84 0.53 7.74
C THR A 405 29.42 1.00 9.13
N PRO A 406 29.27 0.05 10.10
CA PRO A 406 28.78 0.39 11.43
C PRO A 406 29.77 1.32 12.13
N VAL A 407 29.27 2.45 12.62
CA VAL A 407 29.95 3.23 13.64
C VAL A 407 29.87 2.41 14.92
N GLU A 408 31.02 2.08 15.50
CA GLU A 408 31.13 1.43 16.81
C GLU A 408 30.42 2.29 17.85
N ALA A 409 29.28 1.81 18.33
CA ALA A 409 28.67 2.32 19.55
C ALA A 409 29.41 1.70 20.72
N SER A 410 30.04 2.55 21.53
CA SER A 410 30.63 2.18 22.81
C SER A 410 29.57 1.48 23.67
N SER A 411 29.87 0.25 24.05
CA SER A 411 29.27 -0.43 25.18
C SER A 411 29.55 0.38 26.44
N ASP A 412 28.50 0.83 27.11
CA ASP A 412 28.34 0.75 28.57
C ASP A 412 26.90 1.23 28.91
N ASP A 413 26.33 0.60 29.93
CA ASP A 413 24.99 0.79 30.52
C ASP A 413 23.82 0.01 29.90
N ASP A 414 23.89 -1.32 30.03
CA ASP A 414 22.71 -2.20 30.12
C ASP A 414 22.05 -2.03 31.51
N GLU A 415 21.18 -1.03 31.68
CA GLU A 415 20.17 -1.04 32.76
C GLU A 415 18.85 -1.58 32.20
N LEU A 416 18.58 -2.85 32.50
CA LEU A 416 17.31 -3.54 32.27
C LEU A 416 16.16 -2.78 32.93
N ILE A 417 15.35 -2.08 32.15
CA ILE A 417 14.07 -1.51 32.62
C ILE A 417 13.09 -2.68 32.87
N PRO A 418 12.55 -2.88 34.09
CA PRO A 418 11.65 -3.99 34.39
C PRO A 418 10.31 -3.90 33.63
N GLU A 419 9.75 -5.07 33.28
CA GLU A 419 8.47 -5.21 32.60
C GLU A 419 7.30 -4.75 33.49
N VAL A 420 6.41 -3.89 32.96
CA VAL A 420 5.26 -3.31 33.68
C VAL A 420 4.15 -4.34 33.98
N GLY A 421 4.36 -5.62 33.65
CA GLY A 421 3.50 -6.71 34.10
C GLY A 421 3.61 -7.00 35.61
N ASP A 422 4.71 -6.59 36.24
CA ASP A 422 5.01 -6.90 37.66
C ASP A 422 4.55 -5.81 38.65
N LEU A 423 3.97 -4.70 38.17
CA LEU A 423 3.54 -3.56 39.00
C LEU A 423 2.03 -3.55 39.31
N LEU A 424 1.31 -4.62 38.99
CA LEU A 424 -0.16 -4.72 39.22
C LEU A 424 -0.59 -5.86 40.15
N GLN A 425 0.30 -6.40 40.99
CA GLN A 425 -0.13 -7.28 42.10
C GLN A 425 -0.30 -6.46 43.39
N PRO A 426 -1.47 -6.50 44.04
CA PRO A 426 -1.64 -5.86 45.35
C PRO A 426 -0.79 -6.60 46.40
N PRO A 427 -0.24 -5.90 47.41
CA PRO A 427 0.60 -6.53 48.42
C PRO A 427 -0.20 -7.53 49.25
N LEU A 428 0.29 -8.75 49.33
CA LEU A 428 -0.11 -9.72 50.35
C LEU A 428 0.24 -9.11 51.72
N THR A 429 -0.79 -8.77 52.50
CA THR A 429 -0.65 -8.44 53.91
C THR A 429 -0.44 -9.72 54.70
N ASP A 430 0.76 -9.90 55.26
CA ASP A 430 1.02 -10.85 56.34
C ASP A 430 0.56 -10.23 57.67
N THR A 431 -0.58 -10.72 58.20
CA THR A 431 -0.82 -11.12 59.60
C THR A 431 -2.18 -11.79 59.71
#